data_AF-A0A067SYZ0-F1
#
_entry.id   AF-A0A067SYZ0-F1
#
_cell.length_a   1.000
_cell.length_b   1.000
_cell.length_c   1.000
_cell.angle_alpha   90.00
_cell.angle_beta   90.00
_cell.angle_gamma   90.00
#
_symmetry.space_group_name_H-M   'P 1'
#
loop_
_entity.id
_entity.type
_entity.pdbx_description
1 polymer ?
#
loop_
_entity_poly.entity_id
_entity_poly.type
_entity_poly.pdbx_seq_one_letter_code
_entity_poly.pdbx_strand_id
1 'polypeptide(L)'
;MNAEYDSSAAAQAIGVLMHETLEGGNQEDVMHLSDVQTAAYSACAVEEPRSYRLTRRNSTDFFEAIFRVRGVMCQNNLPPVLEIRSGVPGHRLRQSVTLSALSNHIVFEKYLGAMREFHDLFKVTFPGEQFTMDCFYTYEGHRCIVLFNRYLSFRSDTPSTMQIPFDPQVDPAGLLRQHPHQNMHHVEDNRVSYSRREIHAGRESLKRISPTCFRNGDLIEVHFTFVAFPMKKGEPRRIGCVMHHLILLSDRLRKESEGVIMPLGMHPVIIRTLKRKQAIVESDPEAEGKDGGSDKHMRL
;
A
#
# COMPACT_ATOMS: atom_id res chain seq x y z
N MET A 1 -2.00 -16.21 -13.19
CA MET A 1 -3.23 -16.76 -12.57
C MET A 1 -3.64 -18.00 -13.36
N ASN A 2 -4.59 -18.83 -12.90
CA ASN A 2 -5.03 -19.97 -13.71
C ASN A 2 -6.00 -19.53 -14.82
N ALA A 3 -6.26 -20.39 -15.80
CA ALA A 3 -7.11 -20.06 -16.95
C ALA A 3 -8.57 -19.77 -16.56
N GLU A 4 -9.04 -20.37 -15.46
CA GLU A 4 -10.40 -20.22 -14.94
C GLU A 4 -10.57 -18.97 -14.03
N TYR A 5 -9.50 -18.18 -13.85
CA TYR A 5 -9.55 -17.01 -12.98
C TYR A 5 -10.34 -15.88 -13.64
N ASP A 6 -11.43 -15.44 -12.99
CA ASP A 6 -12.24 -14.33 -13.48
C ASP A 6 -11.56 -12.97 -13.22
N SER A 7 -10.67 -12.59 -14.14
CA SER A 7 -9.95 -11.31 -14.12
C SER A 7 -10.89 -10.10 -14.15
N SER A 8 -12.07 -10.23 -14.77
CA SER A 8 -13.06 -9.14 -14.85
C SER A 8 -13.72 -8.91 -13.49
N ALA A 9 -14.19 -9.97 -12.84
CA ALA A 9 -14.71 -9.90 -11.48
C ALA A 9 -13.65 -9.41 -10.49
N ALA A 10 -12.39 -9.82 -10.66
CA ALA A 10 -11.29 -9.35 -9.84
C ALA A 10 -11.01 -7.86 -10.02
N ALA A 11 -11.03 -7.35 -11.25
CA ALA A 11 -10.90 -5.93 -11.55
C ALA A 11 -12.05 -5.12 -10.90
N GLN A 12 -13.29 -5.59 -11.02
CA GLN A 12 -14.43 -4.93 -10.37
C GLN A 12 -14.31 -4.94 -8.85
N ALA A 13 -13.99 -6.09 -8.25
CA ALA A 13 -13.86 -6.24 -6.80
C ALA A 13 -12.74 -5.38 -6.24
N ILE A 14 -11.55 -5.37 -6.87
CA ILE A 14 -10.45 -4.51 -6.42
C ILE A 14 -10.78 -3.04 -6.62
N GLY A 15 -11.53 -2.68 -7.66
CA GLY A 15 -12.03 -1.32 -7.87
C GLY A 15 -12.85 -0.81 -6.69
N VAL A 16 -13.79 -1.63 -6.17
CA VAL A 16 -14.56 -1.29 -4.96
C VAL A 16 -13.63 -1.12 -3.76
N LEU A 17 -12.73 -2.09 -3.54
CA LEU A 17 -11.78 -2.03 -2.42
C LEU A 17 -10.87 -0.80 -2.50
N MET A 18 -10.45 -0.36 -3.68
CA MET A 18 -9.60 0.84 -3.82
C MET A 18 -10.27 2.13 -3.34
N HIS A 19 -11.61 2.18 -3.32
CA HIS A 19 -12.37 3.33 -2.84
C HIS A 19 -12.75 3.24 -1.35
N GLU A 20 -12.56 2.08 -0.71
CA GLU A 20 -12.85 1.92 0.72
C GLU A 20 -11.84 2.70 1.57
N THR A 21 -12.29 3.78 2.20
CA THR A 21 -11.58 4.37 3.33
C THR A 21 -11.73 3.41 4.52
N LEU A 22 -10.63 2.90 5.07
CA LEU A 22 -10.70 2.07 6.28
C LEU A 22 -11.05 2.98 7.46
N GLU A 23 -12.33 3.13 7.76
CA GLU A 23 -12.79 3.68 9.03
C GLU A 23 -12.71 2.55 10.08
N GLY A 24 -11.61 2.44 10.83
CA GLY A 24 -11.60 1.50 11.97
C GLY A 24 -10.29 0.84 12.42
N GLY A 25 -9.13 1.29 11.99
CA GLY A 25 -7.84 0.92 12.61
C GLY A 25 -7.17 2.15 13.20
N ASN A 26 -6.42 2.01 14.30
CA ASN A 26 -5.37 2.96 14.69
C ASN A 26 -4.27 3.02 13.60
N GLN A 27 -4.64 3.49 12.41
CA GLN A 27 -3.83 3.60 11.20
C GLN A 27 -3.61 5.08 10.86
N GLU A 28 -3.65 5.96 11.86
CA GLU A 28 -3.46 7.42 11.68
C GLU A 28 -2.15 7.75 10.94
N ASP A 29 -1.18 6.82 10.92
CA ASP A 29 0.13 6.97 10.28
C ASP A 29 0.28 6.27 8.91
N VAL A 30 -0.72 5.55 8.40
CA VAL A 30 -0.64 4.86 7.09
C VAL A 30 -1.54 5.50 6.04
N MET A 31 -0.92 6.21 5.10
CA MET A 31 -1.64 7.02 4.11
C MET A 31 -1.99 6.23 2.86
N HIS A 32 -3.25 6.32 2.42
CA HIS A 32 -3.66 5.73 1.15
C HIS A 32 -3.02 6.52 -0.01
N LEU A 33 -2.24 5.85 -0.86
CA LEU A 33 -1.35 6.53 -1.80
C LEU A 33 -2.10 7.41 -2.82
N SER A 34 -3.37 7.12 -3.12
CA SER A 34 -4.18 7.95 -4.04
C SER A 34 -4.59 9.31 -3.46
N ASP A 35 -4.50 9.46 -2.14
CA ASP A 35 -4.98 10.63 -1.40
C ASP A 35 -3.81 11.48 -0.89
N VAL A 36 -2.58 11.04 -1.20
CA VAL A 36 -1.34 11.69 -0.81
C VAL A 36 -1.14 12.95 -1.62
N GLN A 37 -0.84 14.04 -0.91
CA GLN A 37 -0.26 15.25 -1.48
C GLN A 37 1.25 15.20 -1.26
N THR A 38 2.04 14.97 -2.32
CA THR A 38 3.49 14.80 -2.22
C THR A 38 4.21 16.00 -1.62
N ALA A 39 3.65 17.21 -1.79
CA ALA A 39 4.13 18.44 -1.15
C ALA A 39 4.10 18.41 0.40
N ALA A 40 3.32 17.52 1.02
CA ALA A 40 3.29 17.33 2.46
C ALA A 40 4.46 16.50 3.00
N TYR A 41 5.37 16.04 2.13
CA TYR A 41 6.49 15.16 2.49
C TYR A 41 7.83 15.77 2.09
N SER A 42 8.87 15.34 2.78
CA SER A 42 10.27 15.67 2.50
C SER A 42 11.10 14.40 2.48
N ALA A 43 12.06 14.34 1.56
CA ALA A 43 13.09 13.30 1.63
C ALA A 43 14.20 13.74 2.59
N CYS A 44 14.69 12.83 3.42
CA CYS A 44 15.80 13.10 4.34
C CYS A 44 16.82 11.97 4.30
N ALA A 45 18.07 12.30 4.64
CA ALA A 45 19.11 11.29 4.81
C ALA A 45 18.97 10.59 6.15
N VAL A 46 19.12 9.27 6.13
CA VAL A 46 19.11 8.40 7.32
C VAL A 46 20.43 7.64 7.34
N GLU A 47 21.05 7.53 8.52
CA GLU A 47 22.38 6.95 8.68
C GLU A 47 22.35 5.43 8.87
N GLU A 48 21.34 4.88 9.54
CA GLU A 48 21.22 3.46 9.82
C GLU A 48 19.81 2.91 9.50
N PRO A 49 19.65 2.16 8.38
CA PRO A 49 20.63 1.96 7.30
C PRO A 49 20.83 3.22 6.47
N ARG A 50 22.07 3.44 6.00
CA ARG A 50 22.42 4.56 5.13
C ARG A 50 21.51 4.58 3.89
N SER A 51 20.59 5.54 3.85
CA SER A 51 19.54 5.61 2.82
C SER A 51 18.88 6.98 2.81
N TYR A 52 18.09 7.29 1.78
CA TYR A 52 17.16 8.42 1.84
C TYR A 52 15.73 7.91 1.98
N ARG A 53 14.96 8.53 2.87
CA ARG A 53 13.60 8.12 3.22
C ARG A 53 12.66 9.30 3.21
N LEU A 54 11.36 9.03 3.13
CA LEU A 54 10.33 10.05 3.22
C LEU A 54 9.87 10.23 4.66
N THR A 55 9.69 11.49 5.04
CA THR A 55 9.09 11.90 6.30
C THR A 55 7.99 12.91 6.01
N ARG A 56 7.00 13.02 6.91
CA ARG A 56 5.98 14.05 6.81
C ARG A 56 6.58 15.40 7.19
N ARG A 57 6.36 16.43 6.36
CA ARG A 57 6.79 17.80 6.68
C ARG A 57 6.10 18.26 7.96
N ASN A 58 6.87 18.97 8.79
CA ASN A 58 6.39 19.59 10.03
C ASN A 58 5.92 18.59 11.11
N SER A 59 6.20 17.29 10.96
CA SER A 59 6.06 16.35 12.06
C SER A 59 7.16 16.63 13.08
N THR A 60 6.79 16.80 14.35
CA THR A 60 7.75 16.90 15.47
C THR A 60 8.51 15.60 15.66
N ASP A 61 7.87 14.49 15.29
CA ASP A 61 8.43 13.17 15.33
C ASP A 61 8.92 12.81 13.92
N PHE A 62 10.21 12.56 13.75
CA PHE A 62 10.84 12.18 12.48
C PHE A 62 10.48 10.73 12.08
N PHE A 63 9.19 10.42 12.02
CA PHE A 63 8.71 9.12 11.59
C PHE A 63 8.75 8.98 10.08
N GLU A 64 9.14 7.78 9.65
CA GLU A 64 9.09 7.38 8.26
C GLU A 64 7.65 7.33 7.77
N ALA A 65 7.40 7.92 6.59
CA ALA A 65 6.09 7.93 5.98
C ALA A 65 5.73 6.55 5.41
N ILE A 66 4.64 5.96 5.91
CA ILE A 66 4.13 4.68 5.44
C ILE A 66 2.89 4.91 4.56
N PHE A 67 2.89 4.26 3.40
CA PHE A 67 1.82 4.34 2.43
C PHE A 67 1.15 2.98 2.27
N ARG A 68 -0.12 2.99 1.86
CA ARG A 68 -0.85 1.78 1.46
C ARG A 68 -1.34 1.83 0.03
N VAL A 69 -1.26 0.69 -0.65
CA VAL A 69 -1.83 0.44 -1.98
C VAL A 69 -2.59 -0.87 -1.99
N ARG A 70 -3.60 -0.95 -2.85
CA ARG A 70 -4.40 -2.15 -3.06
C ARG A 70 -4.24 -2.67 -4.48
N GLY A 71 -4.30 -3.98 -4.65
CA GLY A 71 -4.22 -4.61 -5.96
C GLY A 71 -4.54 -6.10 -5.94
N VAL A 72 -4.67 -6.67 -7.12
CA VAL A 72 -4.62 -8.11 -7.36
C VAL A 72 -3.16 -8.54 -7.39
N MET A 73 -2.80 -9.55 -6.62
CA MET A 73 -1.47 -10.14 -6.64
C MET A 73 -1.28 -10.96 -7.92
N CYS A 74 -0.44 -10.51 -8.84
CA CYS A 74 -0.20 -11.21 -10.11
C CYS A 74 0.98 -12.18 -10.03
N GLN A 75 2.02 -11.77 -9.29
CA GLN A 75 3.22 -12.56 -9.04
C GLN A 75 3.69 -12.32 -7.62
N ASN A 76 4.40 -13.30 -7.05
CA ASN A 76 5.00 -13.15 -5.74
C ASN A 76 6.26 -14.00 -5.61
N ASN A 77 7.13 -13.58 -4.70
CA ASN A 77 8.23 -14.34 -4.15
C ASN A 77 8.12 -14.18 -2.63
N LEU A 78 7.20 -14.90 -2.01
CA LEU A 78 6.94 -14.83 -0.57
C LEU A 78 7.53 -16.03 0.16
N PRO A 79 7.78 -15.91 1.48
CA PRO A 79 8.20 -17.05 2.28
C PRO A 79 7.12 -18.15 2.34
N PRO A 80 7.47 -19.38 2.77
CA PRO A 80 8.73 -19.78 3.40
C PRO A 80 9.89 -19.87 2.41
N VAL A 81 11.08 -19.51 2.86
CA VAL A 81 12.31 -19.76 2.10
C VAL A 81 12.73 -21.21 2.31
N LEU A 82 12.40 -22.05 1.34
CA LEU A 82 12.69 -23.49 1.35
C LEU A 82 13.94 -23.85 0.56
N GLU A 83 14.36 -22.97 -0.33
CA GLU A 83 15.55 -23.15 -1.16
C GLU A 83 16.19 -21.80 -1.44
N ILE A 84 17.53 -21.78 -1.46
CA ILE A 84 18.30 -20.64 -1.92
C ILE A 84 19.28 -21.14 -2.97
N ARG A 85 19.15 -20.62 -4.19
CA ARG A 85 20.05 -20.99 -5.29
C ARG A 85 21.49 -20.70 -4.90
N SER A 86 22.37 -21.66 -5.17
CA SER A 86 23.80 -21.51 -4.91
C SER A 86 24.36 -20.25 -5.58
N GLY A 87 25.20 -19.51 -4.86
CA GLY A 87 25.85 -18.29 -5.35
C GLY A 87 24.99 -17.02 -5.35
N VAL A 88 23.72 -17.07 -4.93
CA VAL A 88 22.93 -15.84 -4.76
C VAL A 88 23.47 -15.05 -3.56
N PRO A 89 23.82 -13.76 -3.74
CA PRO A 89 24.31 -12.95 -2.63
C PRO A 89 23.16 -12.53 -1.71
N GLY A 90 23.43 -12.44 -0.40
CA GLY A 90 22.41 -12.17 0.63
C GLY A 90 21.61 -10.90 0.39
N HIS A 91 22.26 -9.83 -0.10
CA HIS A 91 21.62 -8.56 -0.43
C HIS A 91 20.62 -8.63 -1.61
N ARG A 92 20.62 -9.74 -2.38
CA ARG A 92 19.62 -10.00 -3.44
C ARG A 92 18.49 -10.90 -2.96
N LEU A 93 18.58 -11.49 -1.77
CA LEU A 93 17.51 -12.27 -1.18
C LEU A 93 16.45 -11.31 -0.65
N ARG A 94 15.26 -11.40 -1.24
CA ARG A 94 14.14 -10.52 -0.93
C ARG A 94 12.83 -11.25 -1.09
N GLN A 95 11.84 -10.81 -0.33
CA GLN A 95 10.45 -11.09 -0.60
C GLN A 95 9.87 -10.00 -1.49
N SER A 96 8.93 -10.34 -2.37
CA SER A 96 8.29 -9.36 -3.24
C SER A 96 6.89 -9.77 -3.69
N VAL A 97 6.06 -8.77 -4.00
CA VAL A 97 4.76 -8.93 -4.63
C VAL A 97 4.64 -7.99 -5.82
N THR A 98 3.97 -8.45 -6.86
CA THR A 98 3.62 -7.65 -8.04
C THR A 98 2.10 -7.45 -8.05
N LEU A 99 1.67 -6.20 -7.97
CA LEU A 99 0.26 -5.81 -7.93
C LEU A 99 -0.19 -5.24 -9.27
N SER A 100 -1.40 -5.61 -9.70
CA SER A 100 -2.12 -4.93 -10.76
C SER A 100 -3.55 -4.62 -10.35
N ALA A 101 -4.17 -3.67 -11.04
CA ALA A 101 -5.61 -3.46 -10.96
C ALA A 101 -6.38 -4.32 -11.98
N LEU A 102 -5.69 -5.05 -12.88
CA LEU A 102 -6.24 -5.84 -14.00
C LEU A 102 -7.15 -5.07 -14.97
N SER A 103 -7.33 -3.77 -14.79
CA SER A 103 -8.02 -2.86 -15.68
C SER A 103 -7.54 -1.43 -15.44
N ASN A 104 -8.04 -0.48 -16.24
CA ASN A 104 -7.69 0.94 -16.12
C ASN A 104 -8.48 1.62 -15.00
N HIS A 105 -8.09 1.38 -13.75
CA HIS A 105 -8.68 2.05 -12.59
C HIS A 105 -8.05 3.41 -12.33
N ILE A 106 -8.89 4.45 -12.17
CA ILE A 106 -8.44 5.82 -11.87
C ILE A 106 -7.60 5.91 -10.59
N VAL A 107 -7.96 5.15 -9.55
CA VAL A 107 -7.22 5.11 -8.28
C VAL A 107 -5.85 4.47 -8.46
N PHE A 108 -5.75 3.42 -9.28
CA PHE A 108 -4.46 2.81 -9.58
C PHE A 108 -3.56 3.74 -10.40
N GLU A 109 -4.13 4.49 -11.35
CA GLU A 109 -3.37 5.52 -12.06
C GLU A 109 -2.88 6.64 -11.13
N LYS A 110 -3.68 7.01 -10.11
CA LYS A 110 -3.22 7.93 -9.05
C LYS A 110 -2.04 7.36 -8.27
N TYR A 111 -2.00 6.07 -7.96
CA TYR A 111 -0.82 5.45 -7.34
C TYR A 111 0.41 5.65 -8.22
N LEU A 112 0.30 5.35 -9.51
CA LEU A 112 1.41 5.47 -10.46
C LEU A 112 1.85 6.94 -10.62
N GLY A 113 0.92 7.88 -10.57
CA GLY A 113 1.19 9.33 -10.52
C GLY A 113 1.98 9.74 -9.28
N ALA A 114 1.46 9.41 -8.09
CA ALA A 114 2.10 9.73 -6.82
C ALA A 114 3.51 9.15 -6.70
N MET A 115 3.74 7.92 -7.19
CA MET A 115 5.08 7.32 -7.21
C MET A 115 6.06 8.12 -8.06
N ARG A 116 5.63 8.65 -9.22
CA ARG A 116 6.48 9.51 -10.08
C ARG A 116 6.76 10.85 -9.41
N GLU A 117 5.76 11.45 -8.78
CA GLU A 117 5.95 12.69 -8.02
C GLU A 117 6.94 12.51 -6.87
N PHE A 118 6.90 11.37 -6.17
CA PHE A 118 7.91 11.06 -5.16
C PHE A 118 9.31 10.84 -5.76
N HIS A 119 9.43 10.21 -6.92
CA HIS A 119 10.70 10.12 -7.65
C HIS A 119 11.28 11.51 -7.93
N ASP A 120 10.44 12.44 -8.39
CA ASP A 120 10.85 13.81 -8.65
C ASP A 120 11.17 14.58 -7.35
N LEU A 121 10.45 14.32 -6.25
CA LEU A 121 10.76 14.87 -4.93
C LEU A 121 12.18 14.51 -4.47
N PHE A 122 12.61 13.25 -4.66
CA PHE A 122 13.99 12.84 -4.33
C PHE A 122 15.03 13.61 -5.17
N LYS A 123 14.78 13.78 -6.48
CA LYS A 123 15.69 14.54 -7.36
C LYS A 123 15.79 16.01 -6.96
N VAL A 124 14.66 16.65 -6.65
CA VAL A 124 14.63 18.06 -6.24
C VAL A 124 15.34 18.25 -4.91
N THR A 125 15.15 17.32 -3.97
CA THR A 125 15.78 17.40 -2.64
C THR A 125 17.29 17.17 -2.71
N PHE A 126 17.75 16.31 -3.63
CA PHE A 126 19.16 15.94 -3.76
C PHE A 126 19.66 16.17 -5.20
N PRO A 127 19.83 17.42 -5.65
CA PRO A 127 20.12 17.75 -7.06
C PRO A 127 21.49 17.26 -7.56
N GLY A 128 22.42 16.91 -6.65
CA GLY A 128 23.72 16.33 -7.00
C GLY A 128 23.70 14.81 -7.21
N GLU A 129 22.54 14.18 -7.06
CA GLU A 129 22.40 12.73 -7.03
C GLU A 129 21.48 12.26 -8.16
N GLN A 130 21.76 11.08 -8.70
CA GLN A 130 20.92 10.46 -9.73
C GLN A 130 20.04 9.40 -9.08
N PHE A 131 18.78 9.30 -9.54
CA PHE A 131 17.80 8.36 -9.00
C PHE A 131 17.12 7.56 -10.10
N THR A 132 17.00 6.25 -9.90
CA THR A 132 16.14 5.36 -10.68
C THR A 132 15.06 4.76 -9.79
N MET A 133 13.94 4.36 -10.39
CA MET A 133 12.85 3.72 -9.68
C MET A 133 12.32 2.56 -10.51
N ASP A 134 12.63 1.34 -10.07
CA ASP A 134 12.38 0.11 -10.82
C ASP A 134 11.19 -0.68 -10.23
N CYS A 135 10.10 0.03 -9.94
CA CYS A 135 8.89 -0.55 -9.36
C CYS A 135 7.75 -0.70 -10.38
N PHE A 136 7.90 -0.22 -11.61
CA PHE A 136 6.90 -0.37 -12.65
C PHE A 136 7.17 -1.61 -13.51
N TYR A 137 6.14 -2.42 -13.74
CA TYR A 137 6.23 -3.64 -14.53
C TYR A 137 4.95 -3.86 -15.35
N THR A 138 4.94 -4.87 -16.21
CA THR A 138 3.74 -5.30 -16.93
C THR A 138 3.51 -6.80 -16.75
N TYR A 139 2.27 -7.18 -16.50
CA TYR A 139 1.83 -8.57 -16.40
C TYR A 139 0.66 -8.78 -17.35
N GLU A 140 0.82 -9.62 -18.37
CA GLU A 140 -0.22 -9.89 -19.38
C GLU A 140 -0.81 -8.61 -20.00
N GLY A 141 0.03 -7.60 -20.22
CA GLY A 141 -0.37 -6.29 -20.77
C GLY A 141 -0.91 -5.30 -19.74
N HIS A 142 -1.17 -5.72 -18.50
CA HIS A 142 -1.61 -4.83 -17.43
C HIS A 142 -0.43 -4.19 -16.70
N ARG A 143 -0.57 -2.89 -16.39
CA ARG A 143 0.42 -2.15 -15.59
C ARG A 143 0.46 -2.70 -14.17
N CYS A 144 1.67 -2.79 -13.63
CA CYS A 144 1.91 -3.35 -12.32
C CYS A 144 2.86 -2.51 -11.48
N ILE A 145 2.74 -2.66 -10.16
CA ILE A 145 3.65 -2.13 -9.16
C ILE A 145 4.36 -3.31 -8.48
N VAL A 146 5.68 -3.25 -8.37
CA VAL A 146 6.50 -4.24 -7.66
C VAL A 146 6.91 -3.65 -6.31
N LEU A 147 6.54 -4.33 -5.23
CA LEU A 147 6.92 -3.99 -3.86
C LEU A 147 7.77 -5.13 -3.29
N PHE A 148 8.80 -4.81 -2.53
CA PHE A 148 9.73 -5.82 -2.01
C PHE A 148 10.28 -5.45 -0.65
N ASN A 149 10.81 -6.42 0.10
CA ASN A 149 11.69 -6.15 1.23
C ASN A 149 12.83 -7.18 1.24
N ARG A 150 14.05 -6.75 1.55
CA ARG A 150 15.21 -7.64 1.65
C ARG A 150 15.12 -8.43 2.94
N TYR A 151 15.57 -9.67 2.93
CA TYR A 151 15.65 -10.45 4.17
C TYR A 151 16.83 -10.02 5.05
N LEU A 152 17.88 -9.44 4.45
CA LEU A 152 19.14 -9.13 5.12
C LEU A 152 19.62 -7.72 4.76
N SER A 153 20.20 -7.04 5.75
CA SER A 153 20.94 -5.79 5.63
C SER A 153 22.44 -6.00 5.88
N PHE A 154 23.29 -5.13 5.34
CA PHE A 154 24.71 -5.13 5.65
C PHE A 154 24.96 -4.54 7.04
N ARG A 155 25.77 -5.21 7.87
CA ARG A 155 26.18 -4.70 9.19
C ARG A 155 26.95 -3.39 9.10
N SER A 156 27.66 -3.15 8.00
CA SER A 156 28.33 -1.87 7.75
C SER A 156 27.35 -0.69 7.64
N ASP A 157 26.13 -0.95 7.19
CA ASP A 157 25.10 0.07 7.03
C ASP A 157 24.27 0.22 8.31
N THR A 158 24.29 -0.78 9.19
CA THR A 158 23.49 -0.85 10.43
C THR A 158 24.34 -1.34 11.61
N PRO A 159 25.48 -0.67 11.90
CA PRO A 159 26.44 -1.15 12.89
C PRO A 159 25.90 -1.15 14.32
N SER A 160 24.97 -0.25 14.65
CA SER A 160 24.35 -0.18 15.99
C SER A 160 23.09 -1.03 16.12
N THR A 161 22.52 -1.49 15.01
CA THR A 161 21.24 -2.20 15.01
C THR A 161 21.42 -3.65 15.44
N MET A 162 20.62 -4.07 16.44
CA MET A 162 20.65 -5.46 16.92
C MET A 162 20.02 -6.40 15.89
N GLN A 163 20.64 -7.56 15.72
CA GLN A 163 20.08 -8.65 14.92
C GLN A 163 18.85 -9.23 15.62
N ILE A 164 17.77 -9.42 14.86
CA ILE A 164 16.57 -10.13 15.31
C ILE A 164 16.47 -11.50 14.61
N PRO A 165 15.83 -12.51 15.25
CA PRO A 165 15.63 -13.81 14.62
C PRO A 165 14.59 -13.72 13.50
N PHE A 166 14.75 -14.56 12.47
CA PHE A 166 13.70 -14.78 11.48
C PHE A 166 12.49 -15.48 12.12
N ASP A 167 11.29 -15.13 11.66
CA ASP A 167 10.09 -15.87 11.96
C ASP A 167 10.20 -17.32 11.42
N PRO A 168 9.86 -18.36 12.21
CA PRO A 168 9.85 -19.75 11.73
C PRO A 168 8.96 -19.99 10.49
N GLN A 169 7.95 -19.15 10.26
CA GLN A 169 7.12 -19.21 9.05
C GLN A 169 7.82 -18.61 7.81
N VAL A 170 8.88 -17.81 8.03
CA VAL A 170 9.69 -17.21 6.98
C VAL A 170 10.90 -18.08 6.64
N ASP A 171 11.62 -18.56 7.64
CA ASP A 171 12.84 -19.35 7.49
C ASP A 171 12.77 -20.69 8.24
N PRO A 172 11.83 -21.60 7.88
CA PRO A 172 11.58 -22.83 8.64
C PRO A 172 12.80 -23.77 8.66
N ALA A 173 13.59 -23.77 7.59
CA ALA A 173 14.79 -24.60 7.47
C ALA A 173 16.07 -23.88 7.96
N GLY A 174 15.97 -22.61 8.40
CA GLY A 174 17.11 -21.83 8.85
C GLY A 174 18.08 -21.45 7.73
N LEU A 175 17.66 -21.49 6.46
CA LEU A 175 18.50 -21.21 5.29
C LEU A 175 18.92 -19.74 5.20
N LEU A 176 18.01 -18.81 5.52
CA LEU A 176 18.36 -17.38 5.56
C LEU A 176 19.32 -17.11 6.72
N ARG A 177 19.08 -17.73 7.88
CA ARG A 177 19.96 -17.65 9.05
C ARG A 177 21.35 -18.25 8.81
N GLN A 178 21.41 -19.39 8.11
CA GLN A 178 22.64 -20.10 7.79
C GLN A 178 23.30 -19.62 6.50
N HIS A 179 22.66 -18.69 5.77
CA HIS A 179 23.14 -18.30 4.46
C HIS A 179 24.60 -17.86 4.58
N PRO A 180 25.51 -18.47 3.81
CA PRO A 180 26.92 -18.13 3.87
C PRO A 180 27.09 -16.73 3.28
N HIS A 181 27.04 -15.67 4.10
CA HIS A 181 27.49 -14.34 3.71
C HIS A 181 28.09 -13.54 4.86
N GLN A 182 29.20 -12.90 4.49
CA GLN A 182 30.11 -12.07 5.25
C GLN A 182 29.42 -10.77 5.68
N ASN A 183 29.25 -10.57 6.99
CA ASN A 183 28.84 -9.29 7.60
C ASN A 183 27.41 -8.78 7.28
N MET A 184 26.42 -9.66 7.11
CA MET A 184 24.99 -9.28 7.00
C MET A 184 24.17 -9.79 8.20
N HIS A 185 23.00 -9.20 8.44
CA HIS A 185 22.06 -9.64 9.48
C HIS A 185 20.61 -9.26 9.15
N HIS A 186 19.67 -9.85 9.89
CA HIS A 186 18.24 -9.50 9.85
C HIS A 186 17.92 -8.48 10.94
N VAL A 187 17.30 -7.37 10.57
CA VAL A 187 16.91 -6.28 11.48
C VAL A 187 15.43 -5.94 11.30
N GLU A 188 14.86 -5.09 12.17
CA GLU A 188 13.43 -4.73 12.13
C GLU A 188 12.99 -4.19 10.76
N ASP A 189 13.88 -3.43 10.11
CA ASP A 189 13.71 -2.87 8.76
C ASP A 189 13.47 -3.93 7.66
N ASN A 190 13.95 -5.16 7.88
CA ASN A 190 13.78 -6.29 6.97
C ASN A 190 12.50 -7.09 7.22
N ARG A 191 11.77 -6.78 8.29
CA ARG A 191 10.60 -7.54 8.72
C ARG A 191 9.38 -7.14 7.92
N VAL A 192 8.58 -8.15 7.55
CA VAL A 192 7.26 -7.96 6.94
C VAL A 192 6.22 -8.66 7.80
N SER A 193 5.17 -7.93 8.15
CA SER A 193 3.98 -8.48 8.81
C SER A 193 3.02 -9.06 7.78
N TYR A 194 2.33 -10.13 8.15
CA TYR A 194 1.33 -10.80 7.30
C TYR A 194 0.02 -10.90 8.05
N SER A 195 -1.07 -10.42 7.46
CA SER A 195 -2.39 -10.45 8.09
C SER A 195 -3.51 -10.71 7.11
N ARG A 196 -4.65 -11.15 7.64
CA ARG A 196 -5.92 -11.25 6.92
C ARG A 196 -6.87 -10.23 7.51
N ARG A 197 -7.58 -9.51 6.65
CA ARG A 197 -8.72 -8.70 7.03
C ARG A 197 -9.88 -9.62 7.41
N GLU A 198 -10.40 -9.46 8.62
CA GLU A 198 -11.61 -10.14 9.09
C GLU A 198 -12.67 -9.10 9.45
N ILE A 199 -13.89 -9.29 8.95
CA ILE A 199 -15.05 -8.44 9.24
C ILE A 199 -16.00 -9.22 10.13
N HIS A 200 -16.08 -8.84 11.40
CA HIS A 200 -16.96 -9.46 12.40
C HIS A 200 -17.94 -8.42 12.93
N ALA A 201 -19.24 -8.67 12.80
CA ALA A 201 -20.31 -7.76 13.24
C ALA A 201 -20.15 -6.31 12.72
N GLY A 202 -19.64 -6.15 11.49
CA GLY A 202 -19.39 -4.84 10.88
C GLY A 202 -18.13 -4.12 11.40
N ARG A 203 -17.36 -4.75 12.30
CA ARG A 203 -16.06 -4.26 12.75
C ARG A 203 -14.95 -4.98 12.01
N GLU A 204 -14.02 -4.21 11.48
CA GLU A 204 -12.82 -4.73 10.84
C GLU A 204 -11.74 -5.04 11.88
N SER A 205 -11.01 -6.14 11.65
CA SER A 205 -9.85 -6.53 12.43
C SER A 205 -8.80 -7.18 11.54
N LEU A 206 -7.53 -7.12 11.96
CA LEU A 206 -6.43 -7.78 11.28
C LEU A 206 -5.98 -8.99 12.11
N LYS A 207 -6.05 -10.17 11.51
CA LYS A 207 -5.54 -11.41 12.11
C LYS A 207 -4.23 -11.81 11.48
N ARG A 208 -3.19 -12.06 12.29
CA ARG A 208 -1.90 -12.56 11.79
C ARG A 208 -2.09 -13.90 11.09
N ILE A 209 -1.48 -14.06 9.91
CA ILE A 209 -1.49 -15.29 9.12
C ILE A 209 -0.09 -15.63 8.63
N SER A 210 0.10 -16.86 8.14
CA SER A 210 1.34 -17.28 7.49
C SER A 210 1.48 -16.62 6.11
N PRO A 211 2.71 -16.30 5.66
CA PRO A 211 2.96 -15.87 4.28
C PRO A 211 2.51 -16.91 3.23
N THR A 212 2.46 -18.20 3.59
CA THR A 212 1.94 -19.28 2.71
C THR A 212 0.47 -19.12 2.33
N CYS A 213 -0.28 -18.29 3.05
CA CYS A 213 -1.69 -18.05 2.79
C CYS A 213 -1.93 -17.15 1.57
N PHE A 214 -0.90 -16.46 1.07
CA PHE A 214 -0.98 -15.57 -0.09
C PHE A 214 -0.66 -16.30 -1.38
N ARG A 215 -1.43 -16.03 -2.43
CA ARG A 215 -1.26 -16.61 -3.76
C ARG A 215 -1.62 -15.61 -4.85
N ASN A 216 -1.15 -15.90 -6.06
CA ASN A 216 -1.54 -15.12 -7.24
C ASN A 216 -3.05 -15.22 -7.45
N GLY A 217 -3.71 -14.09 -7.69
CA GLY A 217 -5.16 -13.95 -7.74
C GLY A 217 -5.80 -13.48 -6.42
N ASP A 218 -5.04 -13.37 -5.33
CA ASP A 218 -5.57 -12.78 -4.11
C ASP A 218 -5.70 -11.25 -4.24
N LEU A 219 -6.74 -10.69 -3.63
CA LEU A 219 -6.91 -9.24 -3.46
C LEU A 219 -6.21 -8.83 -2.16
N ILE A 220 -5.27 -7.90 -2.26
CA ILE A 220 -4.40 -7.54 -1.14
C ILE A 220 -4.23 -6.05 -0.97
N GLU A 221 -3.87 -5.65 0.25
CA GLU A 221 -3.31 -4.34 0.59
C GLU A 221 -1.84 -4.52 1.01
N VAL A 222 -0.99 -3.60 0.57
CA VAL A 222 0.43 -3.57 0.92
C VAL A 222 0.73 -2.24 1.59
N HIS A 223 1.30 -2.28 2.79
CA HIS A 223 1.91 -1.11 3.42
C HIS A 223 3.40 -1.08 3.08
N PHE A 224 3.88 0.07 2.67
CA PHE A 224 5.26 0.24 2.21
C PHE A 224 5.76 1.67 2.38
N THR A 225 7.06 1.85 2.29
CA THR A 225 7.75 3.16 2.27
C THR A 225 8.61 3.30 1.01
N PHE A 226 8.97 4.53 0.66
CA PHE A 226 9.95 4.80 -0.40
C PHE A 226 11.34 4.96 0.21
N VAL A 227 12.27 4.08 -0.20
CA VAL A 227 13.67 4.13 0.25
C VAL A 227 14.59 4.25 -0.96
N ALA A 228 15.41 5.29 -1.00
CA ALA A 228 16.51 5.41 -1.96
C ALA A 228 17.78 4.78 -1.36
N PHE A 229 18.18 3.64 -1.93
CA PHE A 229 19.37 2.93 -1.47
C PHE A 229 20.64 3.46 -2.14
N PRO A 230 21.76 3.56 -1.40
CA PRO A 230 23.05 3.84 -1.98
C PRO A 230 23.44 2.70 -2.94
N MET A 231 24.05 3.08 -4.06
CA MET A 231 24.63 2.16 -5.04
C MET A 231 26.14 2.39 -5.10
N LYS A 232 26.84 1.66 -5.98
CA LYS A 232 28.29 1.89 -6.15
C LYS A 232 28.54 3.33 -6.58
N LYS A 233 29.75 3.85 -6.30
CA LYS A 233 30.13 5.22 -6.66
C LYS A 233 29.89 5.46 -8.17
N GLY A 234 29.11 6.48 -8.50
CA GLY A 234 28.76 6.85 -9.88
C GLY A 234 27.53 6.13 -10.45
N GLU A 235 26.97 5.14 -9.74
CA GLU A 235 25.68 4.54 -10.11
C GLU A 235 24.53 5.34 -9.51
N PRO A 236 23.40 5.52 -10.23
CA PRO A 236 22.20 6.13 -9.67
C PRO A 236 21.71 5.38 -8.42
N ARG A 237 21.27 6.11 -7.40
CA ARG A 237 20.55 5.53 -6.27
C ARG A 237 19.25 4.89 -6.75
N ARG A 238 18.90 3.74 -6.18
CA ARG A 238 17.68 3.02 -6.53
C ARG A 238 16.60 3.26 -5.49
N ILE A 239 15.51 3.89 -5.92
CA ILE A 239 14.30 4.05 -5.12
C ILE A 239 13.51 2.75 -5.20
N GLY A 240 13.31 2.13 -4.04
CA GLY A 240 12.48 0.94 -3.86
C GLY A 240 11.24 1.22 -3.04
N CYS A 241 10.18 0.47 -3.32
CA CYS A 241 8.97 0.41 -2.49
C CYS A 241 9.14 -0.71 -1.47
N VAL A 242 9.60 -0.35 -0.27
CA VAL A 242 9.97 -1.30 0.78
C VAL A 242 8.73 -1.71 1.57
N MET A 243 8.36 -2.98 1.45
CA MET A 243 7.15 -3.54 2.07
C MET A 243 7.33 -3.73 3.58
N HIS A 244 6.32 -3.36 4.37
CA HIS A 244 6.24 -3.55 5.83
C HIS A 244 5.11 -4.49 6.24
N HIS A 245 3.97 -4.46 5.55
CA HIS A 245 2.79 -5.25 5.91
C HIS A 245 2.07 -5.70 4.64
N LEU A 246 1.77 -7.00 4.57
CA LEU A 246 0.94 -7.60 3.55
C LEU A 246 -0.38 -8.05 4.16
N ILE A 247 -1.49 -7.54 3.64
CA ILE A 247 -2.84 -7.81 4.16
C ILE A 247 -3.68 -8.48 3.08
N LEU A 248 -4.18 -9.68 3.39
CA LEU A 248 -5.13 -10.39 2.55
C LEU A 248 -6.53 -9.82 2.74
N LEU A 249 -7.06 -9.15 1.71
CA LEU A 249 -8.40 -8.57 1.72
C LEU A 249 -9.46 -9.61 1.29
N SER A 250 -9.13 -10.44 0.30
CA SER A 250 -9.99 -11.52 -0.19
C SER A 250 -9.20 -12.55 -0.98
N ASP A 251 -9.42 -13.83 -0.70
CA ASP A 251 -8.93 -14.98 -1.48
C ASP A 251 -10.05 -15.69 -2.25
N ARG A 252 -11.24 -15.10 -2.30
CA ARG A 252 -12.47 -15.74 -2.79
C ARG A 252 -12.38 -16.11 -4.26
N LEU A 253 -12.11 -15.14 -5.13
CA LEU A 253 -12.09 -15.33 -6.59
C LEU A 253 -11.05 -16.36 -7.00
N ARG A 254 -9.86 -16.34 -6.37
CA ARG A 254 -8.83 -17.35 -6.57
C ARG A 254 -9.32 -18.74 -6.17
N LYS A 255 -9.93 -18.90 -4.99
CA LYS A 255 -10.40 -20.21 -4.53
C LYS A 255 -11.55 -20.76 -5.39
N GLU A 256 -12.45 -19.88 -5.84
CA GLU A 256 -13.51 -20.24 -6.79
C GLU A 256 -12.91 -20.76 -8.09
N SER A 257 -11.86 -20.12 -8.63
CA SER A 257 -11.19 -20.60 -9.85
C SER A 257 -10.35 -21.86 -9.64
N GLU A 258 -10.00 -22.21 -8.41
CA GLU A 258 -9.34 -23.48 -8.05
C GLU A 258 -10.36 -24.61 -7.81
N GLY A 259 -11.67 -24.36 -7.97
CA GLY A 259 -12.73 -25.34 -7.70
C GLY A 259 -12.93 -25.64 -6.21
N VAL A 260 -12.38 -24.79 -5.32
CA VAL A 260 -12.56 -24.94 -3.88
C VAL A 260 -13.95 -24.40 -3.53
N ILE A 261 -14.88 -25.32 -3.26
CA ILE A 261 -16.22 -24.99 -2.77
C ILE A 261 -16.06 -24.33 -1.40
N MET A 262 -16.11 -23.01 -1.37
CA MET A 262 -16.22 -22.26 -0.12
C MET A 262 -17.66 -22.40 0.36
N PRO A 263 -17.92 -22.76 1.64
CA PRO A 263 -19.25 -22.57 2.18
C PRO A 263 -19.61 -21.10 1.98
N LEU A 264 -20.79 -20.82 1.42
CA LEU A 264 -21.35 -19.49 1.29
C LEU A 264 -21.47 -18.86 2.68
N GLY A 265 -20.36 -18.30 3.18
CA GLY A 265 -20.37 -17.30 4.22
C GLY A 265 -20.99 -16.06 3.60
N MET A 266 -22.32 -16.06 3.49
CA MET A 266 -23.06 -14.84 3.26
C MET A 266 -22.68 -13.90 4.38
N HIS A 267 -21.86 -12.88 4.07
CA HIS A 267 -21.86 -11.69 4.89
C HIS A 267 -23.32 -11.24 4.97
N PRO A 268 -23.90 -11.05 6.18
CA PRO A 268 -25.25 -10.55 6.27
C PRO A 268 -25.27 -9.23 5.50
N VAL A 269 -26.05 -9.19 4.42
CA VAL A 269 -26.38 -7.95 3.74
C VAL A 269 -27.15 -7.14 4.78
N ILE A 270 -26.47 -6.19 5.42
CA ILE A 270 -27.14 -5.25 6.31
C ILE A 270 -27.93 -4.32 5.40
N ILE A 271 -29.19 -4.69 5.14
CA ILE A 271 -30.15 -3.81 4.47
C ILE A 271 -30.42 -2.65 5.43
N ARG A 272 -29.69 -1.55 5.25
CA ARG A 272 -30.00 -0.28 5.93
C ARG A 272 -31.08 0.42 5.13
N THR A 273 -32.24 0.66 5.74
CA THR A 273 -33.26 1.53 5.15
C THR A 273 -32.70 2.96 5.14
N LEU A 274 -32.33 3.46 3.97
CA LEU A 274 -31.94 4.85 3.81
C LEU A 274 -33.17 5.74 3.97
N LYS A 275 -33.23 6.51 5.06
CA LYS A 275 -34.19 7.61 5.15
C LYS A 275 -33.74 8.72 4.21
N ARG A 276 -34.54 8.97 3.17
CA ARG A 276 -34.34 10.06 2.23
C ARG A 276 -34.39 11.39 2.99
N LYS A 277 -33.32 12.17 2.96
CA LYS A 277 -33.33 13.54 3.48
C LYS A 277 -34.28 14.34 2.58
N GLN A 278 -35.43 14.76 3.11
CA GLN A 278 -36.29 15.70 2.41
C GLN A 278 -35.55 17.04 2.33
N ALA A 279 -35.48 17.61 1.13
CA ALA A 279 -35.03 18.97 0.96
C ALA A 279 -36.01 19.87 1.73
N ILE A 280 -35.50 20.61 2.71
CA ILE A 280 -36.23 21.74 3.29
C ILE A 280 -36.27 22.77 2.16
N VAL A 281 -37.45 22.97 1.58
CA VAL A 281 -37.73 24.15 0.78
C VAL A 281 -37.89 25.27 1.79
N GLU A 282 -36.87 26.11 1.92
CA GLU A 282 -36.98 27.37 2.66
C GLU A 282 -38.02 28.22 1.92
N SER A 283 -39.18 28.37 2.53
CA SER A 283 -40.14 29.39 2.15
C SER A 283 -39.69 30.71 2.77
N ASP A 284 -39.22 31.63 1.94
CA ASP A 284 -38.84 32.99 2.34
C ASP A 284 -40.00 33.70 3.06
N PRO A 285 -39.76 34.27 4.26
CA PRO A 285 -40.66 35.24 4.85
C PRO A 285 -40.36 36.64 4.31
N GLU A 286 -41.36 37.21 3.65
CA GLU A 286 -41.71 38.64 3.57
C GLU A 286 -40.59 39.67 3.38
N ALA A 287 -40.53 40.22 2.15
CA ALA A 287 -39.97 41.53 1.89
C ALA A 287 -41.06 42.61 2.05
N GLU A 288 -41.24 43.13 3.26
CA GLU A 288 -41.76 44.48 3.47
C GLU A 288 -40.64 45.50 3.20
N GLY A 289 -40.87 46.47 2.31
CA GLY A 289 -39.92 47.56 2.13
C GLY A 289 -40.17 48.52 0.97
N LYS A 290 -41.13 49.45 1.16
CA LYS A 290 -41.12 50.89 0.79
C LYS A 290 -40.67 51.36 -0.61
N ASP A 291 -41.61 52.00 -1.31
CA ASP A 291 -41.59 53.38 -1.86
C ASP A 291 -42.77 53.49 -2.84
N GLY A 292 -43.56 54.55 -2.99
CA GLY A 292 -43.54 55.94 -2.57
C GLY A 292 -44.47 56.71 -3.54
N GLY A 293 -45.17 57.76 -3.08
CA GLY A 293 -45.87 58.74 -3.93
C GLY A 293 -47.37 58.46 -4.17
N SER A 294 -48.27 59.26 -3.59
CA SER A 294 -48.89 60.47 -4.19
C SER A 294 -50.08 60.12 -5.10
N ASP A 295 -51.27 60.73 -5.09
CA ASP A 295 -51.83 61.98 -4.58
C ASP A 295 -53.36 61.92 -4.89
N LYS A 296 -54.19 62.71 -4.16
CA LYS A 296 -55.56 63.19 -4.52
C LYS A 296 -56.65 62.16 -4.93
N HIS A 297 -57.91 62.19 -4.46
CA HIS A 297 -58.87 63.28 -4.25
C HIS A 297 -60.09 62.69 -3.46
N MET A 298 -60.70 63.38 -2.47
CA MET A 298 -61.97 64.15 -2.59
C MET A 298 -63.11 63.34 -3.25
N ARG A 299 -64.31 63.12 -2.68
CA ARG A 299 -65.19 63.91 -1.79
C ARG A 299 -66.34 63.02 -1.27
N LEU A 300 -66.82 63.44 -0.09
CA LEU A 300 -68.21 63.43 0.42
C LEU A 300 -68.89 62.08 0.66
#